data_AF-A0A2N7F9N0-F1
#
_entry.id   AF-A0A2N7F9N0-F1
#
_cell.length_a   1.000
_cell.length_b   1.000
_cell.length_c   1.000
_cell.angle_alpha   90.00
_cell.angle_beta   90.00
_cell.angle_gamma   90.00
#
_symmetry.space_group_name_H-M   'P 1'
#
loop_
_entity.id
_entity.type
_entity.pdbx_description
1 polymer ?
#
loop_
_entity_poly.entity_id
_entity_poly.type
_entity_poly.pdbx_seq_one_letter_code
_entity_poly.pdbx_strand_id
1 'polypeptide(L)'
;MLKYPSVSQSEAHAKYISRALKIKLSFAREAVAFMYGCDNFKELCSSSDLEMFDSNKKYSAIPYKQDLETLELLLQPHLPAIRAHLNPNIHLGCSVLALVVNNRLNCISHDAVKHLLSLGDSFDWSDAKSIINELEFVDDTVSTVLASRIAMNRVKNKVNPWIEFSSFGIRAYGYYNFSGKTVCIEMRELDIMFKYPNGYREISSRKWIGDYVIGFLGVLAKQFETLGYTGEIQLSNVNFPINLANEMNTLRDEVRSADLIRGVKVPLDVLINQNDPQNIWLRENLVNEIG
;
A
#
# COMPACT_ATOMS: atom_id res chain seq x y z
N MET A 1 -9.98 9.20 -21.29
CA MET A 1 -10.61 7.89 -21.04
C MET A 1 -9.60 7.02 -20.33
N LEU A 2 -9.97 6.31 -19.26
CA LEU A 2 -9.02 5.47 -18.52
C LEU A 2 -8.76 4.18 -19.31
N LYS A 3 -7.52 3.69 -19.29
CA LYS A 3 -7.12 2.45 -19.96
C LYS A 3 -6.53 1.47 -18.98
N TYR A 4 -6.68 0.19 -19.25
CA TYR A 4 -5.93 -0.85 -18.55
C TYR A 4 -4.42 -0.61 -18.74
N PRO A 5 -3.60 -0.94 -17.72
CA PRO A 5 -2.15 -0.82 -17.82
C PRO A 5 -1.62 -1.69 -18.96
N SER A 6 -0.50 -1.28 -19.53
CA SER A 6 0.16 -2.11 -20.53
C SER A 6 0.64 -3.43 -19.89
N VAL A 7 0.90 -4.44 -20.72
CA VAL A 7 1.52 -5.70 -20.26
C VAL A 7 2.83 -5.43 -19.51
N SER A 8 3.67 -4.51 -20.00
CA SER A 8 4.94 -4.18 -19.37
C SER A 8 4.75 -3.47 -18.01
N GLN A 9 3.76 -2.58 -17.90
CA GLN A 9 3.42 -1.92 -16.64
C GLN A 9 2.89 -2.92 -15.62
N SER A 10 1.97 -3.81 -16.02
CA SER A 10 1.40 -4.85 -15.17
C SER A 10 2.48 -5.80 -14.64
N GLU A 11 3.40 -6.23 -15.49
CA GLU A 11 4.51 -7.11 -15.12
C GLU A 11 5.53 -6.42 -14.22
N ALA A 12 5.81 -5.14 -14.47
CA ALA A 12 6.67 -4.34 -13.60
C ALA A 12 6.05 -4.16 -12.20
N HIS A 13 4.75 -3.92 -12.13
CA HIS A 13 4.01 -3.77 -10.88
C HIS A 13 3.96 -5.10 -10.09
N ALA A 14 3.71 -6.23 -10.75
CA ALA A 14 3.76 -7.55 -10.11
C ALA A 14 5.17 -7.88 -9.57
N LYS A 15 6.24 -7.54 -10.33
CA LYS A 15 7.62 -7.67 -9.86
C LYS A 15 7.92 -6.77 -8.67
N TYR A 16 7.37 -5.56 -8.66
CA TYR A 16 7.48 -4.63 -7.55
C TYR A 16 6.83 -5.20 -6.28
N ILE A 17 5.56 -5.62 -6.36
CA ILE A 17 4.83 -6.24 -5.24
C ILE A 17 5.55 -7.49 -4.74
N SER A 18 5.96 -8.39 -5.65
CA SER A 18 6.68 -9.62 -5.28
C SER A 18 7.97 -9.33 -4.50
N ARG A 19 8.73 -8.30 -4.89
CA ARG A 19 9.96 -7.91 -4.20
C ARG A 19 9.70 -7.19 -2.87
N ALA A 20 8.77 -6.25 -2.86
CA ALA A 20 8.44 -5.44 -1.69
C ALA A 20 7.83 -6.30 -0.58
N LEU A 21 6.86 -7.15 -0.94
CA LEU A 21 6.16 -8.03 -0.01
C LEU A 21 6.86 -9.39 0.15
N LYS A 22 7.97 -9.63 -0.56
CA LYS A 22 8.74 -10.90 -0.56
C LYS A 22 7.88 -12.16 -0.83
N ILE A 23 6.84 -12.03 -1.64
CA ILE A 23 5.95 -13.13 -2.05
C ILE A 23 6.33 -13.68 -3.43
N LYS A 24 5.81 -14.87 -3.77
CA LYS A 24 5.99 -15.46 -5.11
C LYS A 24 5.44 -14.53 -6.19
N LEU A 25 6.18 -14.40 -7.30
CA LEU A 25 5.75 -13.57 -8.44
C LEU A 25 4.39 -14.02 -9.00
N SER A 26 4.08 -15.32 -8.97
CA SER A 26 2.77 -15.83 -9.38
C SER A 26 1.63 -15.26 -8.53
N PHE A 27 1.83 -15.14 -7.22
CA PHE A 27 0.85 -14.56 -6.30
C PHE A 27 0.70 -13.06 -6.51
N ALA A 28 1.84 -12.36 -6.70
CA ALA A 28 1.81 -10.93 -7.01
C ALA A 28 1.08 -10.63 -8.32
N ARG A 29 1.28 -11.45 -9.37
CA ARG A 29 0.54 -11.33 -10.64
C ARG A 29 -0.97 -11.49 -10.45
N GLU A 30 -1.39 -12.45 -9.64
CA GLU A 30 -2.81 -12.65 -9.33
C GLU A 30 -3.39 -11.45 -8.57
N ALA A 31 -2.68 -10.93 -7.56
CA ALA A 31 -3.07 -9.72 -6.84
C ALA A 31 -3.21 -8.51 -7.77
N VAL A 32 -2.25 -8.28 -8.69
CA VAL A 32 -2.34 -7.20 -9.69
C VAL A 32 -3.55 -7.39 -10.60
N ALA A 33 -3.84 -8.62 -11.06
CA ALA A 33 -5.05 -8.88 -11.84
C ALA A 33 -6.31 -8.46 -11.09
N PHE A 34 -6.40 -8.81 -9.80
CA PHE A 34 -7.53 -8.43 -8.97
C PHE A 34 -7.61 -6.92 -8.71
N MET A 35 -6.50 -6.18 -8.58
CA MET A 35 -6.57 -4.71 -8.51
C MET A 35 -7.32 -4.10 -9.71
N TYR A 36 -7.19 -4.73 -10.88
CA TYR A 36 -7.83 -4.31 -12.13
C TYR A 36 -9.16 -4.99 -12.42
N GLY A 37 -9.63 -5.90 -11.55
CA GLY A 37 -10.90 -6.60 -11.72
C GLY A 37 -10.86 -7.65 -12.83
N CYS A 38 -9.70 -8.27 -13.04
CA CYS A 38 -9.53 -9.42 -13.92
C CYS A 38 -9.40 -10.70 -13.07
N ASP A 39 -9.96 -11.82 -13.52
CA ASP A 39 -9.90 -13.11 -12.81
C ASP A 39 -8.48 -13.66 -12.72
N ASN A 40 -7.63 -13.29 -13.68
CA ASN A 40 -6.26 -13.75 -13.73
C ASN A 40 -5.37 -12.79 -14.55
N PHE A 41 -4.06 -12.97 -14.41
CA PHE A 41 -3.08 -12.10 -15.05
C PHE A 41 -3.08 -12.19 -16.58
N LYS A 42 -3.46 -13.36 -17.15
CA LYS A 42 -3.57 -13.52 -18.61
C LYS A 42 -4.70 -12.66 -19.15
N GLU A 43 -5.83 -12.61 -18.45
CA GLU A 43 -6.95 -11.73 -18.79
C GLU A 43 -6.53 -10.27 -18.73
N LEU A 44 -5.89 -9.81 -17.64
CA LEU A 44 -5.37 -8.44 -17.53
C LEU A 44 -4.46 -8.08 -18.71
N CYS A 45 -3.52 -8.97 -19.06
CA CYS A 45 -2.66 -8.77 -20.22
C CYS A 45 -3.42 -8.70 -21.55
N SER A 46 -4.52 -9.45 -21.68
CA SER A 46 -5.38 -9.42 -22.87
C SER A 46 -6.21 -8.13 -22.96
N SER A 47 -6.45 -7.47 -21.82
CA SER A 47 -7.16 -6.20 -21.71
C SER A 47 -6.26 -4.97 -21.83
N SER A 48 -4.93 -5.15 -21.98
CA SER A 48 -3.93 -4.08 -22.11
C SER A 48 -4.38 -2.97 -23.06
N ASP A 49 -4.25 -1.72 -22.63
CA ASP A 49 -4.54 -0.51 -23.42
C ASP A 49 -6.00 -0.34 -23.88
N LEU A 50 -6.90 -1.28 -23.55
CA LEU A 50 -8.34 -1.14 -23.74
C LEU A 50 -8.90 -0.15 -22.73
N GLU A 51 -10.01 0.48 -23.09
CA GLU A 51 -10.72 1.41 -22.23
C GLU A 51 -11.36 0.70 -21.03
N MET A 52 -11.21 1.29 -19.84
CA MET A 52 -11.86 0.82 -18.63
C MET A 52 -13.23 1.50 -18.48
N PHE A 53 -14.27 0.69 -18.29
CA PHE A 53 -15.63 1.17 -18.01
C PHE A 53 -15.72 1.93 -16.67
N ASP A 54 -16.68 2.86 -16.55
CA ASP A 54 -16.79 3.82 -15.43
C ASP A 54 -16.89 3.19 -14.03
N SER A 55 -17.58 2.05 -13.92
CA SER A 55 -17.67 1.25 -12.70
C SER A 55 -16.31 0.74 -12.22
N ASN A 56 -15.33 0.64 -13.12
CA ASN A 56 -13.98 0.17 -12.87
C ASN A 56 -12.98 1.30 -12.60
N LYS A 57 -13.41 2.56 -12.39
CA LYS A 57 -12.49 3.69 -12.18
C LYS A 57 -12.06 3.98 -10.73
N LYS A 58 -12.70 3.34 -9.74
CA LYS A 58 -12.56 3.75 -8.33
C LYS A 58 -11.21 3.48 -7.63
N TYR A 59 -10.33 2.67 -8.22
CA TYR A 59 -9.02 2.30 -7.65
C TYR A 59 -8.03 2.07 -8.79
N SER A 60 -7.33 3.11 -9.20
CA SER A 60 -6.23 2.98 -10.16
C SER A 60 -4.94 2.83 -9.35
N ALA A 61 -4.38 1.62 -9.25
CA ALA A 61 -3.09 1.47 -8.58
C ALA A 61 -1.95 2.10 -9.40
N ILE A 62 -2.02 1.99 -10.73
CA ILE A 62 -1.01 2.48 -11.67
C ILE A 62 -1.46 3.83 -12.27
N PRO A 63 -0.59 4.87 -12.26
CA PRO A 63 -0.85 6.16 -12.88
C PRO A 63 -0.99 6.08 -14.41
N TYR A 64 -1.66 7.07 -15.01
CA TYR A 64 -1.77 7.14 -16.47
C TYR A 64 -0.43 7.45 -17.13
N LYS A 65 -0.23 6.92 -18.35
CA LYS A 65 1.01 7.12 -19.11
C LYS A 65 1.37 8.60 -19.28
N GLN A 66 0.40 9.45 -19.62
CA GLN A 66 0.61 10.89 -19.82
C GLN A 66 1.02 11.61 -18.52
N ASP A 67 0.44 11.20 -17.40
CA ASP A 67 0.77 11.73 -16.07
C ASP A 67 2.20 11.33 -15.70
N LEU A 68 2.60 10.09 -15.99
CA LEU A 68 3.98 9.62 -15.77
C LEU A 68 4.99 10.37 -16.65
N GLU A 69 4.68 10.59 -17.93
CA GLU A 69 5.54 11.35 -18.85
C GLU A 69 5.70 12.81 -18.39
N THR A 70 4.62 13.42 -17.93
CA THR A 70 4.65 14.79 -17.40
C THR A 70 5.49 14.86 -16.12
N LEU A 71 5.27 13.92 -15.19
CA LEU A 71 6.03 13.85 -13.95
C LEU A 71 7.52 13.59 -14.20
N GLU A 72 7.84 12.70 -15.16
CA GLU A 72 9.23 12.43 -15.54
C GLU A 72 9.95 13.69 -16.00
N LEU A 73 9.32 14.50 -16.86
CA LEU A 73 9.88 15.77 -17.35
C LEU A 73 10.12 16.77 -16.21
N LEU A 74 9.19 16.86 -15.26
CA LEU A 74 9.32 17.76 -14.09
C LEU A 74 10.46 17.33 -13.17
N LEU A 75 10.64 16.03 -12.96
CA LEU A 75 11.65 15.50 -12.03
C LEU A 75 13.05 15.41 -12.66
N GLN A 76 13.15 15.29 -13.99
CA GLN A 76 14.40 15.06 -14.71
C GLN A 76 15.55 16.01 -14.32
N PRO A 77 15.35 17.34 -14.21
CA PRO A 77 16.43 18.27 -13.84
C PRO A 77 16.96 18.06 -12.43
N HIS A 78 16.15 17.46 -11.55
CA HIS A 78 16.43 17.33 -10.12
C HIS A 78 16.91 15.93 -9.72
N LEU A 79 16.90 14.96 -10.65
CA LEU A 79 17.35 13.58 -10.40
C LEU A 79 18.72 13.48 -9.71
N PRO A 80 19.76 14.29 -10.03
CA PRO A 80 21.02 14.25 -9.31
C PRO A 80 20.89 14.59 -7.82
N ALA A 81 20.11 15.62 -7.49
CA ALA A 81 19.88 16.05 -6.12
C ALA A 81 19.04 15.03 -5.35
N ILE A 82 17.96 14.53 -5.97
CA ILE A 82 17.11 13.48 -5.41
C ILE A 82 17.95 12.22 -5.11
N ARG A 83 18.82 11.83 -6.04
CA ARG A 83 19.73 10.68 -5.86
C ARG A 83 20.73 10.90 -4.72
N ALA A 84 21.26 12.11 -4.57
CA ALA A 84 22.19 12.44 -3.48
C ALA A 84 21.49 12.44 -2.11
N HIS A 85 20.19 12.78 -2.06
CA HIS A 85 19.39 12.75 -0.84
C HIS A 85 18.93 11.35 -0.43
N LEU A 86 18.80 10.42 -1.39
CA LEU A 86 18.35 9.06 -1.13
C LEU A 86 19.29 8.33 -0.17
N ASN A 87 18.88 8.20 1.10
CA ASN A 87 19.53 7.38 2.11
C ASN A 87 18.91 5.96 2.19
N PRO A 88 19.60 4.89 1.80
CA PRO A 88 19.07 3.52 1.84
C PRO A 88 18.78 2.98 3.25
N ASN A 89 19.33 3.61 4.30
CA ASN A 89 19.04 3.24 5.69
C ASN A 89 17.71 3.82 6.19
N ILE A 90 17.18 4.84 5.51
CA ILE A 90 15.95 5.56 5.86
C ILE A 90 14.85 5.23 4.86
N HIS A 91 15.16 5.37 3.57
CA HIS A 91 14.25 5.20 2.46
C HIS A 91 14.24 3.76 1.98
N LEU A 92 13.10 3.09 2.10
CA LEU A 92 12.92 1.75 1.54
C LEU A 92 12.89 1.79 0.01
N GLY A 93 13.18 0.67 -0.63
CA GLY A 93 13.10 0.56 -2.09
C GLY A 93 11.69 0.78 -2.68
N CYS A 94 10.67 0.84 -1.83
CA CYS A 94 9.30 1.16 -2.17
C CYS A 94 8.90 2.62 -1.93
N SER A 95 9.78 3.45 -1.36
CA SER A 95 9.48 4.88 -1.19
C SER A 95 9.41 5.59 -2.53
N VAL A 96 8.59 6.63 -2.63
CA VAL A 96 8.48 7.45 -3.85
C VAL A 96 9.85 7.95 -4.31
N LEU A 97 10.69 8.47 -3.40
CA LEU A 97 12.08 8.85 -3.69
C LEU A 97 12.89 7.72 -4.34
N ALA A 98 12.86 6.52 -3.76
CA ALA A 98 13.59 5.38 -4.29
C ALA A 98 13.06 4.96 -5.66
N LEU A 99 11.74 5.01 -5.87
CA LEU A 99 11.12 4.69 -7.15
C LEU A 99 11.51 5.70 -8.24
N VAL A 100 11.56 7.00 -7.91
CA VAL A 100 12.04 8.06 -8.81
C VAL A 100 13.49 7.81 -9.21
N VAL A 101 14.40 7.64 -8.25
CA VAL A 101 15.84 7.46 -8.51
C VAL A 101 16.13 6.21 -9.36
N ASN A 102 15.32 5.16 -9.19
CA ASN A 102 15.47 3.89 -9.89
C ASN A 102 14.69 3.81 -11.21
N ASN A 103 14.13 4.92 -11.69
CA ASN A 103 13.32 4.98 -12.91
C ASN A 103 12.13 3.99 -12.91
N ARG A 104 11.38 3.98 -11.80
CA ARG A 104 10.20 3.12 -11.59
C ARG A 104 8.96 3.94 -11.28
N LEU A 105 8.77 5.05 -12.00
CA LEU A 105 7.62 5.96 -11.80
C LEU A 105 6.28 5.24 -11.95
N ASN A 106 6.22 4.20 -12.79
CA ASN A 106 5.04 3.34 -12.97
C ASN A 106 4.68 2.48 -11.73
N CYS A 107 5.49 2.50 -10.68
CA CYS A 107 5.22 1.83 -9.41
C CYS A 107 4.78 2.82 -8.31
N ILE A 108 4.88 4.14 -8.56
CA ILE A 108 4.32 5.18 -7.70
C ILE A 108 2.79 5.09 -7.84
N SER A 109 2.06 5.27 -6.75
CA SER A 109 0.61 5.19 -6.81
C SER A 109 0.02 6.30 -7.68
N HIS A 110 -1.12 6.00 -8.28
CA HIS A 110 -1.90 6.97 -9.05
C HIS A 110 -2.21 8.23 -8.24
N ASP A 111 -2.56 8.09 -6.96
CA ASP A 111 -2.94 9.21 -6.10
C ASP A 111 -1.74 10.10 -5.77
N ALA A 112 -0.56 9.51 -5.49
CA ALA A 112 0.66 10.27 -5.29
C ALA A 112 1.07 11.03 -6.57
N VAL A 113 0.99 10.40 -7.74
CA VAL A 113 1.26 11.09 -9.01
C VAL A 113 0.26 12.23 -9.24
N LYS A 114 -1.04 11.99 -9.00
CA LYS A 114 -2.05 13.04 -9.13
C LYS A 114 -1.82 14.19 -8.17
N HIS A 115 -1.46 13.90 -6.92
CA HIS A 115 -1.14 14.93 -5.94
C HIS A 115 0.03 15.79 -6.46
N LEU A 116 1.14 15.17 -6.85
CA LEU A 116 2.31 15.86 -7.38
C LEU A 116 1.94 16.76 -8.57
N LEU A 117 1.19 16.24 -9.53
CA LEU A 117 0.78 17.04 -10.70
C LEU A 117 -0.23 18.13 -10.36
N SER A 118 -1.06 17.96 -9.32
CA SER A 118 -2.05 18.96 -8.90
C SER A 118 -1.45 20.22 -8.30
N LEU A 119 -0.19 20.15 -7.85
CA LEU A 119 0.56 21.30 -7.35
C LEU A 119 0.72 22.39 -8.41
N GLY A 120 0.83 22.00 -9.69
CA GLY A 120 0.88 22.90 -10.84
C GLY A 120 1.89 24.04 -10.66
N ASP A 121 1.54 25.23 -11.17
CA ASP A 121 2.39 26.42 -11.14
C ASP A 121 2.54 27.04 -9.73
N SER A 122 1.75 26.59 -8.76
CA SER A 122 1.81 27.11 -7.38
C SER A 122 2.99 26.56 -6.58
N PHE A 123 3.64 25.52 -7.10
CA PHE A 123 4.79 24.87 -6.49
C PHE A 123 6.09 25.22 -7.21
N ASP A 124 7.14 25.45 -6.43
CA ASP A 124 8.45 25.79 -6.97
C ASP A 124 9.18 24.55 -7.51
N TRP A 125 8.86 24.18 -8.74
CA TRP A 125 9.53 23.12 -9.48
C TRP A 125 10.99 23.44 -9.83
N SER A 126 11.48 24.65 -9.56
CA SER A 126 12.90 24.98 -9.78
C SER A 126 13.78 24.64 -8.57
N ASP A 127 13.18 24.47 -7.38
CA ASP A 127 13.88 24.13 -6.15
C ASP A 127 13.88 22.62 -5.87
N ALA A 128 15.08 22.02 -5.97
CA ALA A 128 15.27 20.60 -5.69
C ALA A 128 14.88 20.21 -4.25
N LYS A 129 15.05 21.12 -3.28
CA LYS A 129 14.71 20.83 -1.88
C LYS A 129 13.20 20.72 -1.69
N SER A 130 12.43 21.64 -2.27
CA SER A 130 10.97 21.59 -2.27
C SER A 130 10.46 20.30 -2.91
N ILE A 131 11.01 19.91 -4.07
CA ILE A 131 10.67 18.65 -4.74
C ILE A 131 10.95 17.44 -3.84
N ILE A 132 12.14 17.37 -3.23
CA ILE A 132 12.51 16.27 -2.34
C ILE A 132 11.53 16.16 -1.16
N ASN A 133 11.24 17.27 -0.49
CA ASN A 133 10.30 17.28 0.64
C ASN A 133 8.92 16.79 0.22
N GLU A 134 8.46 17.20 -0.97
CA GLU A 134 7.16 16.78 -1.47
C GLU A 134 7.13 15.29 -1.81
N LEU A 135 8.19 14.76 -2.45
CA LEU A 135 8.32 13.32 -2.71
C LEU A 135 8.35 12.48 -1.44
N GLU A 136 8.91 13.01 -0.34
CA GLU A 136 8.86 12.37 0.99
C GLU A 136 7.47 12.47 1.64
N PHE A 137 6.76 13.57 1.38
CA PHE A 137 5.43 13.83 1.92
C PHE A 137 4.36 12.94 1.28
N VAL A 138 4.36 12.82 -0.05
CA VAL A 138 3.39 11.99 -0.81
C VAL A 138 3.70 10.50 -0.76
N ASP A 139 4.77 10.10 -0.08
CA ASP A 139 5.07 8.70 0.13
C ASP A 139 3.97 8.07 1.00
N ASP A 140 3.09 7.29 0.38
CA ASP A 140 1.94 6.53 0.92
C ASP A 140 2.36 5.57 2.05
N THR A 141 2.85 6.11 3.17
CA THR A 141 3.69 5.37 4.14
C THR A 141 3.55 5.92 5.56
N VAL A 142 4.43 5.48 6.46
CA VAL A 142 4.62 6.08 7.79
C VAL A 142 4.75 7.61 7.78
N SER A 143 5.17 8.23 6.67
CA SER A 143 5.19 9.69 6.50
C SER A 143 3.83 10.32 6.81
N THR A 144 2.71 9.78 6.33
CA THR A 144 1.36 10.29 6.62
C THR A 144 1.02 10.21 8.11
N VAL A 145 1.45 9.14 8.78
CA VAL A 145 1.26 8.95 10.23
C VAL A 145 2.05 9.98 11.02
N LEU A 146 3.31 10.21 10.63
CA LEU A 146 4.18 11.18 11.30
C LEU A 146 3.76 12.62 11.01
N ALA A 147 3.34 12.94 9.79
CA ALA A 147 2.77 14.23 9.43
C ALA A 147 1.50 14.51 10.25
N SER A 148 0.60 13.52 10.37
CA SER A 148 -0.59 13.61 11.23
C SER A 148 -0.21 13.85 12.69
N ARG A 149 0.85 13.20 13.18
CA ARG A 149 1.38 13.40 14.53
C ARG A 149 1.95 14.79 14.76
N ILE A 150 2.66 15.35 13.78
CA ILE A 150 3.19 16.72 13.84
C ILE A 150 2.03 17.73 13.82
N ALA A 151 1.08 17.57 12.89
CA ALA A 151 -0.08 18.45 12.75
C ALA A 151 -0.99 18.45 14.00
N MET A 152 -1.15 17.29 14.65
CA MET A 152 -1.91 17.14 15.90
C MET A 152 -1.15 17.66 17.16
N ASN A 153 0.05 18.20 16.99
CA ASN A 153 0.77 19.07 17.91
C ASN A 153 0.61 18.73 19.42
N ARG A 154 1.32 17.68 19.88
CA ARG A 154 1.62 17.37 21.30
C ARG A 154 0.44 17.09 22.26
N VAL A 155 -0.83 17.22 21.86
CA VAL A 155 -1.95 17.05 22.80
C VAL A 155 -2.22 15.58 23.11
N LYS A 156 -1.93 14.65 22.18
CA LYS A 156 -2.17 13.22 22.36
C LYS A 156 -1.02 12.41 21.75
N ASN A 157 -0.55 11.39 22.49
CA ASN A 157 0.37 10.36 21.99
C ASN A 157 -0.29 9.41 20.97
N LYS A 158 -1.56 9.65 20.61
CA LYS A 158 -2.40 8.80 19.78
C LYS A 158 -2.83 9.56 18.53
N VAL A 159 -2.52 9.01 17.36
CA VAL A 159 -3.05 9.48 16.06
C VAL A 159 -3.80 8.36 15.37
N ASN A 160 -4.73 8.72 14.47
CA ASN A 160 -5.60 7.76 13.80
C ASN A 160 -5.85 8.07 12.32
N PRO A 161 -4.80 8.21 11.50
CA PRO A 161 -4.98 8.39 10.07
C PRO A 161 -5.46 7.10 9.42
N TRP A 162 -6.14 7.26 8.29
CA TRP A 162 -6.19 6.23 7.27
C TRP A 162 -4.87 6.30 6.49
N ILE A 163 -4.23 5.15 6.33
CA ILE A 163 -3.09 4.97 5.43
C ILE A 163 -3.58 4.22 4.20
N GLU A 164 -3.31 4.75 3.02
CA GLU A 164 -3.74 4.16 1.76
C GLU A 164 -2.50 3.84 0.93
N PHE A 165 -2.21 2.55 0.77
CA PHE A 165 -1.11 2.06 -0.03
C PHE A 165 -1.67 1.60 -1.38
N SER A 166 -2.03 2.56 -2.23
CA SER A 166 -2.68 2.28 -3.52
C SER A 166 -1.83 1.36 -4.41
N SER A 167 -0.49 1.46 -4.37
CA SER A 167 0.42 0.54 -5.07
C SER A 167 0.38 -0.90 -4.56
N PHE A 168 -0.12 -1.15 -3.35
CA PHE A 168 -0.37 -2.49 -2.80
C PHE A 168 -1.86 -2.85 -2.79
N GLY A 169 -2.74 -1.96 -3.25
CA GLY A 169 -4.20 -2.13 -3.16
C GLY A 169 -4.65 -2.42 -1.74
N ILE A 170 -4.03 -1.79 -0.75
CA ILE A 170 -4.38 -1.92 0.67
C ILE A 170 -4.69 -0.54 1.23
N ARG A 171 -5.74 -0.45 2.04
CA ARG A 171 -6.03 0.69 2.88
C ARG A 171 -6.15 0.21 4.31
N ALA A 172 -5.59 0.94 5.27
CA ALA A 172 -5.64 0.53 6.66
C ALA A 172 -5.96 1.71 7.58
N TYR A 173 -6.79 1.45 8.57
CA TYR A 173 -7.12 2.37 9.65
C TYR A 173 -6.60 1.80 10.95
N GLY A 174 -5.84 2.60 11.68
CA GLY A 174 -5.31 2.19 12.96
C GLY A 174 -5.06 3.33 13.91
N TYR A 175 -4.93 3.00 15.18
CA TYR A 175 -4.47 3.90 16.21
C TYR A 175 -2.98 3.72 16.45
N TYR A 176 -2.21 4.79 16.30
CA TYR A 176 -0.77 4.78 16.50
C TYR A 176 -0.47 5.50 17.81
N ASN A 177 -0.04 4.73 18.81
CA ASN A 177 0.29 5.22 20.14
C ASN A 177 1.82 5.29 20.29
N PHE A 178 2.35 6.51 20.37
CA PHE A 178 3.79 6.75 20.48
C PHE A 178 4.21 7.00 21.92
N SER A 179 5.25 6.29 22.36
CA SER A 179 5.98 6.54 23.62
C SER A 179 7.47 6.64 23.31
N GLY A 180 7.96 7.87 23.13
CA GLY A 180 9.32 8.10 22.63
C GLY A 180 9.55 7.47 21.25
N LYS A 181 10.46 6.50 21.17
CA LYS A 181 10.76 5.69 19.98
C LYS A 181 10.02 4.35 19.93
N THR A 182 9.11 4.10 20.87
CA THR A 182 8.23 2.94 20.81
C THR A 182 6.88 3.34 20.21
N VAL A 183 6.36 2.53 19.29
CA VAL A 183 5.04 2.70 18.69
C VAL A 183 4.21 1.43 18.86
N CYS A 184 3.00 1.57 19.40
CA CYS A 184 2.00 0.51 19.44
C CYS A 184 0.90 0.87 18.44
N ILE A 185 0.74 0.03 17.42
CA ILE A 185 -0.17 0.25 16.31
C ILE A 185 -1.35 -0.69 16.46
N GLU A 186 -2.50 -0.18 16.89
CA GLU A 186 -3.74 -0.94 16.89
C GLU A 186 -4.41 -0.80 15.51
N MET A 187 -4.14 -1.74 14.62
CA MET A 187 -4.79 -1.80 13.31
C MET A 187 -6.24 -2.26 13.50
N ARG A 188 -7.16 -1.32 13.32
CA ARG A 188 -8.60 -1.53 13.52
C ARG A 188 -9.26 -2.12 12.29
N GLU A 189 -8.85 -1.67 11.11
CA GLU A 189 -9.36 -2.11 9.83
C GLU A 189 -8.18 -2.19 8.86
N LEU A 190 -8.03 -3.32 8.17
CA LEU A 190 -7.13 -3.47 7.04
C LEU A 190 -7.98 -3.96 5.89
N ASP A 191 -8.18 -3.10 4.91
CA ASP A 191 -9.02 -3.31 3.75
C ASP A 191 -8.18 -3.62 2.51
N ILE A 192 -8.52 -4.72 1.83
CA ILE A 192 -7.94 -5.03 0.53
C ILE A 192 -8.82 -4.46 -0.58
N MET A 193 -8.28 -3.46 -1.29
CA MET A 193 -8.94 -2.64 -2.32
C MET A 193 -8.91 -3.31 -3.70
N PHE A 194 -9.05 -4.62 -3.75
CA PHE A 194 -9.10 -5.33 -5.02
C PHE A 194 -10.50 -5.24 -5.63
N LYS A 195 -10.58 -5.39 -6.95
CA LYS A 195 -11.84 -5.50 -7.70
C LYS A 195 -12.12 -6.96 -7.99
N TYR A 196 -13.38 -7.31 -7.85
CA TYR A 196 -13.82 -8.69 -7.88
C TYR A 196 -14.79 -8.85 -9.04
N PRO A 197 -14.49 -9.75 -9.99
CA PRO A 197 -15.50 -10.18 -10.95
C PRO A 197 -16.60 -11.01 -10.27
N ASN A 198 -16.25 -11.84 -9.28
CA ASN A 198 -17.17 -12.84 -8.68
C ASN A 198 -17.38 -12.76 -7.15
N GLY A 199 -16.96 -11.67 -6.48
CA GLY A 199 -17.28 -11.37 -5.08
C GLY A 199 -16.22 -11.72 -4.02
N TYR A 200 -16.41 -11.23 -2.78
CA TYR A 200 -15.38 -11.17 -1.72
C TYR A 200 -14.77 -12.52 -1.32
N ARG A 201 -15.58 -13.59 -1.29
CA ARG A 201 -15.15 -14.94 -0.85
C ARG A 201 -13.97 -15.45 -1.67
N GLU A 202 -13.87 -15.04 -2.92
CA GLU A 202 -12.83 -15.49 -3.84
C GLU A 202 -11.42 -15.06 -3.42
N ILE A 203 -11.19 -13.80 -3.04
CA ILE A 203 -9.85 -13.32 -2.62
C ILE A 203 -9.49 -13.86 -1.25
N SER A 204 -10.51 -13.87 -0.39
CA SER A 204 -10.46 -14.32 0.98
C SER A 204 -10.02 -15.81 1.07
N SER A 205 -10.44 -16.63 0.09
CA SER A 205 -10.04 -18.03 -0.04
C SER A 205 -8.67 -18.27 -0.69
N ARG A 206 -7.96 -17.23 -1.14
CA ARG A 206 -6.69 -17.41 -1.86
C ARG A 206 -5.58 -17.77 -0.88
N LYS A 207 -4.87 -18.86 -1.19
CA LYS A 207 -3.75 -19.37 -0.40
C LYS A 207 -2.63 -18.35 -0.15
N TRP A 208 -2.54 -17.31 -0.99
CA TRP A 208 -1.51 -16.28 -0.89
C TRP A 208 -1.91 -15.06 -0.06
N ILE A 209 -3.17 -14.94 0.37
CA ILE A 209 -3.66 -13.73 1.03
C ILE A 209 -2.96 -13.46 2.37
N GLY A 210 -2.71 -14.51 3.15
CA GLY A 210 -1.95 -14.43 4.40
C GLY A 210 -0.52 -13.93 4.16
N ASP A 211 0.17 -14.48 3.16
CA ASP A 211 1.51 -14.03 2.76
C ASP A 211 1.52 -12.57 2.31
N TYR A 212 0.48 -12.14 1.60
CA TYR A 212 0.33 -10.78 1.11
C TYR A 212 0.17 -9.78 2.25
N VAL A 213 -0.75 -10.04 3.19
CA VAL A 213 -0.99 -9.17 4.36
C VAL A 213 0.24 -9.13 5.26
N ILE A 214 0.86 -10.27 5.56
CA ILE A 214 2.09 -10.31 6.37
C ILE A 214 3.25 -9.58 5.67
N GLY A 215 3.40 -9.76 4.36
CA GLY A 215 4.37 -9.00 3.58
C GLY A 215 4.15 -7.48 3.68
N PHE A 216 2.90 -7.03 3.60
CA PHE A 216 2.54 -5.62 3.75
C PHE A 216 2.86 -5.08 5.15
N LEU A 217 2.46 -5.80 6.19
CA LEU A 217 2.76 -5.42 7.58
C LEU A 217 4.28 -5.38 7.83
N GLY A 218 5.04 -6.27 7.19
CA GLY A 218 6.50 -6.25 7.21
C GLY A 218 7.09 -5.00 6.56
N VAL A 219 6.52 -4.51 5.46
CA VAL A 219 6.92 -3.22 4.85
C VAL A 219 6.64 -2.07 5.83
N LEU A 220 5.43 -2.02 6.41
CA LEU A 220 5.06 -0.98 7.38
C LEU A 220 5.99 -1.00 8.60
N ALA A 221 6.25 -2.18 9.15
CA ALA A 221 7.17 -2.38 10.27
C ALA A 221 8.59 -1.89 9.92
N LYS A 222 9.07 -2.23 8.73
CA LYS A 222 10.39 -1.81 8.25
C LYS A 222 10.49 -0.29 8.10
N GLN A 223 9.42 0.39 7.67
CA GLN A 223 9.39 1.86 7.59
C GLN A 223 9.51 2.53 8.96
N PHE A 224 8.85 1.97 9.99
CA PHE A 224 9.02 2.44 11.36
C PHE A 224 10.45 2.20 11.86
N GLU A 225 11.00 1.01 11.61
CA GLU A 225 12.35 0.65 12.02
C GLU A 225 13.42 1.56 11.39
N THR A 226 13.32 1.88 10.09
CA THR A 226 14.29 2.77 9.43
C THR A 226 14.26 4.20 9.98
N LEU A 227 13.15 4.60 10.60
CA LEU A 227 13.00 5.88 11.31
C LEU A 227 13.38 5.78 12.80
N GLY A 228 13.95 4.64 13.20
CA GLY A 228 14.43 4.34 14.54
C GLY A 228 13.33 4.02 15.55
N TYR A 229 12.15 3.59 15.09
CA TYR A 229 11.07 3.14 15.98
C TYR A 229 11.11 1.63 16.23
N THR A 230 10.66 1.22 17.40
CA THR A 230 10.39 -0.17 17.78
C THR A 230 8.96 -0.31 18.26
N GLY A 231 8.49 -1.53 18.52
CA GLY A 231 7.20 -1.76 19.16
C GLY A 231 6.42 -2.91 18.54
N GLU A 232 5.11 -2.75 18.43
CA GLU A 232 4.19 -3.84 18.03
C GLU A 232 3.04 -3.34 17.16
N ILE A 233 2.55 -4.21 16.28
CA ILE A 233 1.26 -4.08 15.61
C ILE A 233 0.29 -5.06 16.25
N GLN A 234 -0.82 -4.55 16.73
CA GLN A 234 -1.99 -5.32 17.13
C GLN A 234 -2.99 -5.33 15.97
N LEU A 235 -3.25 -6.51 15.42
CA LEU A 235 -4.34 -6.68 14.45
C LEU A 235 -5.64 -6.92 15.22
N SER A 236 -6.62 -6.04 15.01
CA SER A 236 -7.94 -6.16 15.64
C SER A 236 -8.97 -6.73 14.68
N ASN A 237 -9.06 -6.17 13.46
CA ASN A 237 -9.87 -6.74 12.38
C ASN A 237 -9.12 -6.60 11.05
N VAL A 238 -9.19 -7.64 10.21
CA VAL A 238 -8.80 -7.58 8.80
C VAL A 238 -10.06 -7.74 7.98
N ASN A 239 -10.38 -6.73 7.17
CA ASN A 239 -11.61 -6.68 6.39
C ASN A 239 -11.29 -6.95 4.91
N PHE A 240 -12.17 -7.69 4.25
CA PHE A 240 -12.09 -7.94 2.82
C PHE A 240 -13.46 -7.62 2.23
N PRO A 241 -13.58 -6.93 1.09
CA PRO A 241 -13.16 -5.58 0.65
C PRO A 241 -14.17 -4.43 0.97
N ILE A 242 -13.74 -3.16 0.73
CA ILE A 242 -14.39 -1.87 1.06
C ILE A 242 -15.73 -1.53 0.41
N ASN A 243 -16.05 -2.04 -0.78
CA ASN A 243 -17.34 -1.73 -1.34
C ASN A 243 -18.34 -2.57 -0.57
N LEU A 244 -18.97 -2.00 0.46
CA LEU A 244 -20.33 -2.26 0.92
C LEU A 244 -20.59 -1.57 2.27
N ALA A 245 -20.55 -0.25 2.36
CA ALA A 245 -21.18 0.40 3.52
C ALA A 245 -22.68 0.01 3.66
N ASN A 246 -23.32 -0.49 2.59
CA ASN A 246 -24.71 -0.94 2.58
C ASN A 246 -24.93 -2.46 2.79
N GLU A 247 -24.10 -3.37 2.27
CA GLU A 247 -24.21 -4.83 2.59
C GLU A 247 -23.36 -5.19 3.82
N MET A 248 -22.39 -4.37 4.26
CA MET A 248 -21.72 -4.58 5.55
C MET A 248 -22.65 -4.39 6.74
N ASN A 249 -23.78 -3.68 6.60
CA ASN A 249 -24.81 -3.68 7.63
C ASN A 249 -25.54 -5.03 7.70
N THR A 250 -25.63 -5.75 6.57
CA THR A 250 -26.21 -7.10 6.49
C THR A 250 -25.19 -8.17 6.90
N LEU A 251 -23.93 -8.02 6.49
CA LEU A 251 -22.80 -8.89 6.85
C LEU A 251 -22.28 -8.65 8.27
N ARG A 252 -22.48 -7.48 8.89
CA ARG A 252 -22.16 -7.27 10.31
C ARG A 252 -22.93 -8.23 11.23
N ASP A 253 -24.11 -8.67 10.80
CA ASP A 253 -24.91 -9.65 11.53
C ASP A 253 -24.49 -11.10 11.22
N GLU A 254 -23.92 -11.38 10.03
CA GLU A 254 -23.42 -12.72 9.65
C GLU A 254 -21.96 -12.99 10.06
N VAL A 255 -21.05 -12.02 9.91
CA VAL A 255 -19.60 -12.10 10.19
C VAL A 255 -19.29 -12.10 11.70
N ARG A 256 -20.27 -11.79 12.56
CA ARG A 256 -20.15 -12.02 14.01
C ARG A 256 -19.91 -13.49 14.39
N SER A 257 -20.02 -14.42 13.45
CA SER A 257 -19.89 -15.87 13.67
C SER A 257 -18.59 -16.50 13.16
N ALA A 258 -17.77 -15.79 12.36
CA ALA A 258 -16.42 -16.23 12.07
C ALA A 258 -15.50 -15.63 13.13
N ASP A 259 -14.73 -16.47 13.83
CA ASP A 259 -13.76 -16.01 14.82
C ASP A 259 -12.86 -14.97 14.16
N LEU A 260 -12.91 -13.73 14.66
CA LEU A 260 -12.04 -12.64 14.23
C LEU A 260 -10.65 -12.83 14.85
N ILE A 261 -9.57 -12.39 14.17
CA ILE A 261 -8.22 -12.35 14.73
C ILE A 261 -8.25 -11.37 15.90
N ARG A 262 -8.61 -11.87 17.08
CA ARG A 262 -8.83 -11.01 18.24
C ARG A 262 -7.49 -10.62 18.83
N GLY A 263 -7.02 -9.46 18.44
CA GLY A 263 -6.04 -8.69 19.19
C GLY A 263 -4.65 -9.31 19.27
N VAL A 264 -4.24 -10.00 18.21
CA VAL A 264 -2.89 -10.56 18.15
C VAL A 264 -1.89 -9.41 18.04
N LYS A 265 -1.05 -9.31 19.07
CA LYS A 265 0.07 -8.35 19.12
C LYS A 265 1.30 -9.02 18.56
N VAL A 266 1.87 -8.41 17.54
CA VAL A 266 3.04 -8.90 16.82
C VAL A 266 4.12 -7.83 16.89
N PRO A 267 5.30 -8.14 17.44
CA PRO A 267 6.42 -7.21 17.43
C PRO A 267 6.81 -6.79 16.00
N LEU A 268 7.24 -5.54 15.81
CA LEU A 268 7.64 -5.04 14.49
C LEU A 268 8.82 -5.82 13.90
N ASP A 269 9.78 -6.24 14.74
CA ASP A 269 10.94 -7.03 14.34
C ASP A 269 10.55 -8.44 13.87
N VAL A 270 9.52 -9.04 14.46
CA VAL A 270 8.93 -10.30 14.01
C VAL A 270 8.34 -10.15 12.61
N LEU A 271 7.59 -9.08 12.34
CA LEU A 271 6.97 -8.84 11.03
C LEU A 271 7.98 -8.61 9.90
N ILE A 272 9.19 -8.15 10.22
CA ILE A 272 10.27 -7.98 9.25
C ILE A 272 10.82 -9.33 8.75
N ASN A 273 10.76 -10.37 9.61
CA ASN A 273 11.22 -11.72 9.29
C ASN A 273 10.07 -12.65 8.88
N GLN A 274 9.88 -12.84 7.58
CA GLN A 274 8.80 -13.68 7.06
C GLN A 274 8.86 -15.16 7.45
N ASN A 275 10.03 -15.68 7.87
CA ASN A 275 10.17 -17.07 8.29
C ASN A 275 9.90 -17.29 9.78
N ASP A 276 9.49 -16.24 10.51
CA ASP A 276 9.19 -16.33 11.93
C ASP A 276 7.98 -17.25 12.21
N PRO A 277 8.04 -18.14 13.23
CA PRO A 277 6.92 -18.98 13.62
C PRO A 277 5.62 -18.23 13.92
N GLN A 278 5.68 -17.01 14.48
CA GLN A 278 4.48 -16.20 14.73
C GLN A 278 3.82 -15.77 13.42
N ASN A 279 4.62 -15.48 12.39
CA ASN A 279 4.11 -15.16 11.06
C ASN A 279 3.48 -16.40 10.39
N ILE A 280 3.98 -17.60 10.64
CA ILE A 280 3.36 -18.85 10.17
C ILE A 280 1.97 -19.01 10.81
N TRP A 281 1.90 -18.88 12.14
CA TRP A 281 0.63 -18.95 12.85
C TRP A 281 -0.36 -17.87 12.36
N LEU A 282 0.09 -16.62 12.18
CA LEU A 282 -0.76 -15.55 11.66
C LEU A 282 -1.29 -15.85 10.25
N ARG A 283 -0.45 -16.39 9.35
CA ARG A 283 -0.89 -16.80 8.02
C ARG A 283 -1.98 -17.87 8.10
N GLU A 284 -1.79 -18.87 8.95
CA GLU A 284 -2.77 -19.95 9.13
C GLU A 284 -4.10 -19.41 9.65
N ASN A 285 -4.08 -18.51 10.64
CA ASN A 285 -5.31 -17.92 11.19
C ASN A 285 -5.97 -16.97 10.20
N LEU A 286 -5.20 -16.15 9.48
CA LEU A 286 -5.73 -15.35 8.37
C LEU A 286 -6.44 -16.27 7.36
N VAL A 287 -5.81 -17.36 6.92
CA VAL A 287 -6.45 -18.27 5.96
C VAL A 287 -7.70 -18.97 6.53
N ASN A 288 -7.68 -19.36 7.81
CA ASN A 288 -8.75 -20.15 8.43
C ASN A 288 -9.97 -19.33 8.85
N GLU A 289 -9.79 -18.10 9.32
CA GLU A 289 -10.91 -17.24 9.74
C GLU A 289 -11.67 -16.63 8.56
N ILE A 290 -11.07 -16.71 7.39
CA ILE A 290 -11.58 -16.14 6.15
C ILE A 290 -12.23 -17.21 5.25
N GLY A 291 -11.85 -18.48 5.42
CA GLY A 291 -12.22 -19.61 4.55
C GLY A 291 -13.52 -20.34 4.93
#